data_AF-A0A1F9XGL2-F1
#
_entry.id   AF-A0A1F9XGL2-F1
#
_cell.length_a   1.000
_cell.length_b   1.000
_cell.length_c   1.000
_cell.angle_alpha   90.00
_cell.angle_beta   90.00
_cell.angle_gamma   90.00
#
_symmetry.space_group_name_H-M   'P 1'
#
loop_
_entity.id
_entity.type
_entity.pdbx_description
1 polymer ?
#
loop_
_entity_poly.entity_id
_entity_poly.type
_entity_poly.pdbx_seq_one_letter_code
_entity_poly.pdbx_strand_id
1 'polypeptide(L)'
;MSKFIAIDFETADYGRDSACAVGLARVEGGRVAGTAYRLIRPPRSDMRFTDIHGITWEDVENEPPFGEVWPELAALFEGVDFIAAHNAPFDKSVLYACCAAAGLEAPPQPFICTVKLSKQELGLKPATLSHVCHHLS
;
A
#
# COMPACT_ATOMS: atom_id res chain seq x y z
N MET A 1 -23.01 3.99 -0.05
CA MET A 1 -21.92 3.38 0.74
C MET A 1 -20.63 3.71 0.03
N SER A 2 -19.60 4.12 0.78
CA SER A 2 -18.32 4.51 0.19
C SER A 2 -17.62 3.34 -0.49
N LYS A 3 -16.92 3.63 -1.58
CA LYS A 3 -16.02 2.73 -2.29
C LYS A 3 -14.59 3.16 -1.99
N PHE A 4 -13.78 2.25 -1.46
CA PHE A 4 -12.39 2.58 -1.12
C PHE A 4 -11.44 1.47 -1.54
N ILE A 5 -10.16 1.83 -1.68
CA ILE A 5 -9.08 0.85 -1.80
C ILE A 5 -8.26 0.90 -0.53
N ALA A 6 -8.07 -0.24 0.12
CA ALA A 6 -6.99 -0.41 1.08
C ALA A 6 -5.69 -0.68 0.33
N ILE A 7 -4.62 0.04 0.66
CA ILE A 7 -3.28 -0.14 0.09
C ILE A 7 -2.26 -0.38 1.21
N ASP A 8 -1.28 -1.20 0.89
CA ASP A 8 -0.16 -1.54 1.77
C ASP A 8 1.08 -1.81 0.91
N PHE A 9 2.19 -1.12 1.20
CA PHE A 9 3.46 -1.30 0.50
C PHE A 9 4.53 -1.93 1.40
N GLU A 10 5.33 -2.79 0.78
CA GLU A 10 6.64 -3.17 1.30
C GLU A 10 7.74 -2.44 0.54
N THR A 11 8.80 -2.04 1.22
CA THR A 11 9.94 -1.31 0.63
C THR A 11 11.22 -2.11 0.77
N ALA A 12 12.10 -2.06 -0.22
CA ALA A 12 13.41 -2.71 -0.18
C ALA A 12 14.38 -2.00 0.77
N ASP A 13 14.35 -0.66 0.78
CA ASP A 13 15.29 0.17 1.52
C ASP A 13 14.64 1.44 2.09
N TYR A 14 15.46 2.32 2.69
CA TYR A 14 14.96 3.55 3.33
C TYR A 14 14.39 4.59 2.34
N GLY A 15 14.63 4.44 1.04
CA GLY A 15 14.10 5.28 -0.01
C GLY A 15 12.61 5.03 -0.24
N ARG A 16 11.83 6.10 -0.44
CA ARG A 16 10.38 6.00 -0.68
C ARG A 16 10.03 5.50 -2.08
N ASP A 17 10.97 5.55 -3.01
CA ASP A 17 10.88 5.02 -4.36
C ASP A 17 11.23 3.51 -4.44
N SER A 18 11.40 2.83 -3.31
CA SER A 18 11.92 1.46 -3.23
C SER A 18 10.85 0.37 -3.05
N ALA A 19 9.59 0.63 -3.43
CA ALA A 19 8.54 -0.36 -3.32
C ALA A 19 8.98 -1.70 -3.96
N CYS A 20 8.88 -2.78 -3.18
CA CYS A 20 9.21 -4.14 -3.60
C CYS A 20 7.99 -5.08 -3.63
N ALA A 21 6.91 -4.68 -2.96
CA ALA A 21 5.60 -5.28 -3.13
C ALA A 21 4.48 -4.26 -2.85
N VAL A 22 3.30 -4.53 -3.40
CA VAL A 22 2.07 -3.78 -3.09
C VAL A 22 0.88 -4.72 -3.00
N GLY A 23 0.09 -4.57 -1.95
CA GLY A 23 -1.21 -5.20 -1.78
C GLY A 23 -2.33 -4.18 -1.91
N LEU A 24 -3.40 -4.56 -2.61
CA LEU A 24 -4.63 -3.78 -2.76
C LEU A 24 -5.86 -4.60 -2.42
N ALA A 25 -6.82 -3.98 -1.74
CA ALA A 25 -8.17 -4.52 -1.56
C ALA A 25 -9.22 -3.45 -1.88
N ARG A 26 -10.00 -3.66 -2.94
CA ARG A 26 -11.13 -2.81 -3.31
C ARG A 26 -12.35 -3.22 -2.50
N VAL A 27 -12.95 -2.27 -1.80
CA VAL A 27 -14.12 -2.47 -0.94
C VAL A 27 -15.30 -1.68 -1.49
N GLU A 28 -16.40 -2.38 -1.74
CA GLU A 28 -17.67 -1.79 -2.19
C GLU A 28 -18.82 -2.31 -1.34
N GLY A 29 -19.68 -1.41 -0.85
CA GLY A 29 -20.83 -1.81 -0.04
C GLY A 29 -20.46 -2.58 1.23
N GLY A 30 -19.29 -2.30 1.81
CA GLY A 30 -18.77 -2.99 2.99
C GLY A 30 -18.24 -4.41 2.73
N ARG A 31 -18.08 -4.82 1.46
CA ARG A 31 -17.51 -6.11 1.08
C ARG A 31 -16.26 -5.93 0.23
N VAL A 32 -15.31 -6.86 0.36
CA VAL A 32 -14.16 -6.92 -0.55
C VAL A 32 -14.66 -7.36 -1.92
N ALA A 33 -14.58 -6.45 -2.89
CA ALA A 33 -15.00 -6.67 -4.26
C ALA A 33 -13.88 -7.23 -5.15
N GLY A 34 -12.62 -7.04 -4.73
CA GLY A 34 -11.45 -7.58 -5.41
C GLY A 34 -10.17 -7.28 -4.66
N THR A 35 -9.13 -8.06 -4.94
CA THR A 35 -7.78 -7.87 -4.41
C THR A 35 -6.76 -7.95 -5.53
N ALA A 36 -5.63 -7.29 -5.33
CA ALA A 36 -4.46 -7.42 -6.19
C ALA A 36 -3.20 -7.45 -5.34
N TYR A 37 -2.21 -8.19 -5.79
CA TYR A 37 -0.89 -8.24 -5.19
C TYR A 37 0.15 -8.32 -6.31
N ARG A 38 1.22 -7.54 -6.18
CA ARG A 38 2.33 -7.54 -7.13
C ARG A 38 3.64 -7.44 -6.37
N LEU A 39 4.60 -8.27 -6.76
CA LEU A 39 6.01 -7.99 -6.53
C LEU A 39 6.46 -6.92 -7.51
N ILE A 40 7.46 -6.15 -7.10
CA ILE A 40 7.96 -5.01 -7.84
C ILE A 40 9.47 -5.06 -7.75
N ARG A 41 10.15 -4.94 -8.89
CA ARG A 41 11.61 -4.79 -8.87
C ARG A 41 11.96 -3.37 -8.40
N PRO A 42 12.57 -3.19 -7.22
CA PRO A 42 12.99 -1.88 -6.74
C PRO A 42 14.15 -1.33 -7.60
N PRO A 43 14.40 -0.01 -7.58
CA PRO A 43 15.48 0.61 -8.35
C PRO A 43 16.89 0.22 -7.88
N ARG A 44 17.01 -0.41 -6.70
CA ARG A 44 18.27 -0.79 -6.04
C ARG A 44 18.13 -2.21 -5.49
N SER A 45 19.20 -2.98 -5.52
CA SER A 45 19.18 -4.40 -5.11
C SER A 45 19.39 -4.65 -3.61
N ASP A 46 19.58 -3.59 -2.82
CA ASP A 46 19.80 -3.69 -1.37
C ASP A 46 18.47 -3.92 -0.64
N MET A 47 18.20 -5.17 -0.22
CA MET A 47 16.97 -5.58 0.47
C MET A 47 17.14 -5.56 1.99
N ARG A 48 17.05 -4.36 2.59
CA ARG A 48 17.31 -4.12 4.01
C ARG A 48 16.25 -4.63 4.97
N PHE A 49 15.04 -4.82 4.48
CA PHE A 49 13.87 -5.18 5.31
C PHE A 49 13.41 -6.62 5.09
N THR A 50 14.25 -7.46 4.48
CA THR A 50 14.01 -8.89 4.30
C THR A 50 13.58 -9.58 5.60
N ASP A 51 14.18 -9.25 6.75
CA ASP A 51 13.81 -9.85 8.05
C ASP A 51 12.40 -9.48 8.53
N ILE A 52 11.79 -8.42 7.97
CA ILE A 52 10.46 -7.93 8.33
C ILE A 52 9.38 -8.60 7.48
N HIS A 53 9.53 -8.57 6.16
CA HIS A 53 8.49 -9.02 5.21
C HIS A 53 8.87 -10.31 4.45
N GLY A 54 10.12 -10.77 4.54
CA GLY A 54 10.59 -12.02 3.93
C GLY A 54 10.88 -11.96 2.43
N ILE A 55 10.91 -10.77 1.82
CA ILE A 55 11.13 -10.59 0.37
C ILE A 55 12.62 -10.35 0.14
N THR A 56 13.23 -11.21 -0.66
CA THR A 56 14.65 -11.17 -1.05
C THR A 56 14.84 -10.47 -2.40
N TRP A 57 16.09 -10.25 -2.80
CA TRP A 57 16.38 -9.68 -4.12
C TRP A 57 16.02 -10.67 -5.22
N GLU A 58 16.31 -11.95 -4.99
CA GLU A 58 16.02 -13.07 -5.89
C GLU A 58 14.51 -13.20 -6.20
N ASP A 59 13.65 -12.82 -5.26
CA ASP A 59 12.20 -12.81 -5.47
C ASP A 59 11.75 -11.72 -6.44
N VAL A 60 12.48 -10.61 -6.54
CA VAL A 60 12.03 -9.39 -7.25
C VAL A 60 12.91 -9.00 -8.43
N GLU A 61 14.09 -9.59 -8.60
CA GLU A 61 15.07 -9.15 -9.60
C GLU A 61 14.58 -9.31 -11.05
N ASN A 62 13.64 -10.23 -11.27
CA ASN A 62 13.03 -10.50 -12.58
C ASN A 62 11.61 -9.94 -12.71
N GLU A 63 11.10 -9.27 -11.67
CA GLU A 63 9.77 -8.67 -11.67
C GLU A 63 9.76 -7.33 -12.42
N PRO A 64 8.58 -6.86 -12.88
CA PRO A 64 8.50 -5.55 -13.51
C PRO A 64 8.80 -4.41 -12.52
N PRO A 65 9.43 -3.30 -12.96
CA PRO A 65 9.60 -2.12 -12.13
C PRO A 65 8.24 -1.45 -11.88
N PHE A 66 8.19 -0.57 -10.88
CA PHE A 66 6.95 0.12 -10.48
C PHE A 66 6.22 0.78 -11.65
N GLY A 67 6.95 1.40 -12.60
CA GLY A 67 6.36 2.08 -13.75
C GLY A 67 5.57 1.17 -14.69
N GLU A 68 5.84 -0.13 -14.69
CA GLU A 68 5.12 -1.14 -15.49
C GLU A 68 3.97 -1.77 -14.69
N VAL A 69 4.15 -1.92 -13.38
CA VAL A 69 3.12 -2.48 -12.47
C VAL A 69 1.98 -1.49 -12.23
N TRP A 70 2.31 -0.22 -11.98
CA TRP A 70 1.34 0.76 -11.48
C TRP A 70 0.17 1.05 -12.43
N PRO A 71 0.36 1.18 -13.76
CA PRO A 71 -0.76 1.43 -14.67
C PRO A 71 -1.87 0.36 -14.62
N GLU A 72 -1.49 -0.91 -14.42
CA GLU A 72 -2.46 -2.01 -14.25
C GLU A 72 -3.29 -1.83 -12.97
N LEU A 73 -2.61 -1.51 -11.87
CA LEU A 73 -3.25 -1.35 -10.56
C LEU A 73 -4.08 -0.07 -10.47
N ALA A 74 -3.65 1.01 -11.11
CA ALA A 74 -4.33 2.31 -11.11
C ALA A 74 -5.75 2.22 -11.69
N ALA A 75 -6.01 1.29 -12.61
CA ALA A 75 -7.35 1.05 -13.14
C ALA A 75 -8.36 0.64 -12.05
N LEU A 76 -7.91 -0.01 -10.97
CA LEU A 76 -8.76 -0.37 -9.84
C LEU A 76 -9.26 0.85 -9.06
N PHE A 77 -8.68 2.04 -9.25
CA PHE A 77 -9.05 3.26 -8.53
C PHE A 77 -10.24 3.99 -9.18
N GLU A 78 -10.75 3.52 -10.32
CA GLU A 78 -11.91 4.12 -10.96
C GLU A 78 -13.16 4.02 -10.06
N GLY A 79 -13.81 5.17 -9.83
CA GLY A 79 -14.98 5.28 -8.96
C GLY A 79 -14.70 5.06 -7.47
N VAL A 80 -13.43 5.08 -7.06
CA VAL A 80 -13.01 4.98 -5.66
C VAL A 80 -13.02 6.38 -5.02
N ASP A 81 -13.66 6.50 -3.85
CA ASP A 81 -13.82 7.75 -3.12
C ASP A 81 -12.54 8.15 -2.37
N PHE A 82 -11.82 7.16 -1.80
CA PHE A 82 -10.62 7.38 -1.01
C PHE A 82 -9.73 6.13 -0.94
N ILE A 83 -8.50 6.34 -0.48
CA ILE A 83 -7.51 5.29 -0.22
C ILE A 83 -7.36 5.11 1.29
N ALA A 84 -7.49 3.90 1.79
CA ALA A 84 -7.27 3.55 3.18
C ALA A 84 -5.88 2.92 3.36
N ALA A 85 -5.16 3.32 4.41
CA ALA A 85 -3.89 2.69 4.77
C ALA A 85 -3.66 2.75 6.29
N HIS A 86 -2.98 1.75 6.83
CA HIS A 86 -2.67 1.67 8.26
C HIS A 86 -1.32 2.31 8.51
N ASN A 87 -1.34 3.57 8.97
CA ASN A 87 -0.21 4.52 8.91
C ASN A 87 -0.05 5.18 7.53
N ALA A 88 -1.16 5.65 6.96
CA ALA A 88 -1.24 6.28 5.64
C ALA A 88 -0.13 7.26 5.22
N PRO A 89 0.50 8.08 6.09
CA PRO A 89 1.64 8.89 5.67
C PRO A 89 2.79 8.08 5.05
N PHE A 90 3.01 6.85 5.51
CA PHE A 90 4.01 5.94 4.95
C PHE A 90 3.65 5.55 3.51
N ASP A 91 2.54 4.86 3.30
CA ASP A 91 2.12 4.36 1.98
C ASP A 91 1.94 5.49 0.97
N LYS A 92 1.38 6.62 1.42
CA LYS A 92 1.27 7.81 0.58
C LYS A 92 2.64 8.29 0.11
N SER A 93 3.63 8.34 1.00
CA SER A 93 4.98 8.78 0.62
C SER A 93 5.65 7.81 -0.36
N VAL A 94 5.43 6.50 -0.20
CA VAL A 94 5.95 5.47 -1.10
C VAL A 94 5.32 5.58 -2.48
N LEU A 95 3.99 5.61 -2.54
CA LEU A 95 3.24 5.72 -3.79
C LEU A 95 3.65 6.95 -4.60
N TYR A 96 3.73 8.11 -3.96
CA TYR A 96 4.05 9.37 -4.64
C TYR A 96 5.50 9.40 -5.11
N ALA A 97 6.45 8.88 -4.32
CA ALA A 97 7.85 8.81 -4.73
C ALA A 97 8.05 7.83 -5.89
N CYS A 98 7.40 6.68 -5.87
CA CYS A 98 7.44 5.71 -6.97
C CYS A 98 6.81 6.27 -8.25
N CYS A 99 5.66 6.93 -8.16
CA CYS A 99 5.03 7.62 -9.31
C CYS A 99 5.96 8.70 -9.87
N ALA A 100 6.54 9.55 -9.01
CA ALA A 100 7.47 10.59 -9.45
C ALA A 100 8.73 10.02 -10.13
N ALA A 101 9.30 8.95 -9.59
CA ALA A 101 10.47 8.27 -10.17
C ALA A 101 10.16 7.62 -11.53
N ALA A 102 8.92 7.13 -11.70
CA ALA A 102 8.45 6.52 -12.95
C ALA A 102 7.88 7.53 -13.97
N GLY A 103 7.78 8.82 -13.62
CA GLY A 103 7.13 9.82 -14.48
C GLY A 103 5.62 9.61 -14.63
N LEU A 104 4.97 9.01 -13.63
CA LEU A 104 3.53 8.72 -13.59
C LEU A 104 2.79 9.69 -12.67
N GLU A 105 1.50 9.88 -12.93
CA GLU A 105 0.62 10.62 -12.03
C GLU A 105 0.12 9.71 -10.89
N ALA A 106 0.23 10.22 -9.66
CA ALA A 106 -0.35 9.56 -8.49
C ALA A 106 -1.88 9.73 -8.48
N PRO A 107 -2.63 8.76 -7.93
CA PRO A 107 -4.08 8.82 -7.85
C PRO A 107 -4.53 10.07 -7.05
N PRO A 108 -5.53 10.82 -7.53
CA PRO A 108 -5.97 12.05 -6.87
C PRO A 108 -6.76 11.80 -5.57
N GLN A 109 -7.15 10.56 -5.30
CA GLN A 109 -7.97 10.19 -4.15
C GLN A 109 -7.29 10.56 -2.82
N PRO A 110 -8.04 11.10 -1.86
CA PRO A 110 -7.50 11.38 -0.54
C PRO A 110 -7.14 10.09 0.20
N PHE A 111 -6.13 10.17 1.06
CA PHE A 111 -5.79 9.09 1.98
C PHE A 111 -6.51 9.26 3.32
N ILE A 112 -7.06 8.16 3.82
CA ILE A 112 -7.63 8.02 5.17
C ILE A 112 -6.74 7.07 5.98
N CYS A 113 -6.30 7.53 7.15
CA CYS A 113 -5.42 6.78 8.04
C CYS A 113 -6.23 5.96 9.04
N THR A 114 -6.17 4.64 8.94
CA THR A 114 -6.95 3.75 9.82
C THR A 114 -6.44 3.73 11.26
N VAL A 115 -5.17 4.07 11.51
CA VAL A 115 -4.65 4.29 12.88
C VAL A 115 -5.39 5.44 13.56
N LYS A 116 -5.61 6.55 12.84
CA LYS A 116 -6.33 7.71 13.38
C LYS A 116 -7.79 7.35 13.65
N LEU A 117 -8.45 6.71 12.68
CA LEU A 117 -9.82 6.22 12.85
C LEU A 117 -9.95 5.26 14.03
N SER A 118 -9.06 4.29 14.17
CA SER A 118 -9.11 3.32 15.28
C SER A 118 -8.98 3.99 16.65
N LYS A 119 -8.13 5.03 16.77
CA LYS A 119 -8.01 5.80 18.01
C LYS A 119 -9.26 6.63 18.31
N GLN A 120 -9.89 7.19 17.27
CA GLN A 120 -11.04 8.09 17.41
C GLN A 120 -12.34 7.33 17.65
N GLU A 121 -12.59 6.30 16.85
CA GLU A 121 -13.87 5.58 16.83
C GLU A 121 -13.89 4.38 17.79
N LEU A 122 -12.74 3.72 17.99
CA LEU A 122 -12.64 2.52 18.83
C LEU A 122 -11.92 2.77 20.18
N GLY A 123 -11.37 3.97 20.37
CA GLY A 123 -10.63 4.32 21.60
C GLY A 123 -9.34 3.53 21.83
N LEU A 124 -8.82 2.83 20.81
CA LEU A 124 -7.70 1.89 20.97
C LEU A 124 -6.35 2.59 21.21
N LYS A 125 -5.63 2.12 22.24
CA LYS A 125 -4.26 2.54 22.59
C LYS A 125 -3.50 1.33 23.17
N PRO A 126 -2.58 0.68 22.42
CA PRO A 126 -2.10 1.04 21.08
C PRO A 126 -3.11 0.74 19.96
N ALA A 127 -2.93 1.37 18.80
CA ALA A 127 -3.72 1.11 17.60
C ALA A 127 -2.81 0.56 16.47
N THR A 128 -2.01 -0.45 16.80
CA THR A 128 -1.24 -1.22 15.81
C THR A 128 -2.18 -2.14 15.04
N LEU A 129 -1.77 -2.55 13.84
CA LEU A 129 -2.61 -3.38 12.97
C LEU A 129 -3.08 -4.64 13.70
N SER A 130 -2.15 -5.36 14.34
CA SER A 130 -2.46 -6.57 15.11
C SER A 130 -3.43 -6.33 16.26
N HIS A 131 -3.31 -5.18 16.95
CA HIS A 131 -4.21 -4.85 18.06
C HIS A 131 -5.62 -4.54 17.57
N VAL A 132 -5.74 -3.80 16.45
CA VAL A 132 -7.03 -3.52 15.82
C VAL A 132 -7.67 -4.81 15.30
N CYS A 133 -6.90 -5.68 14.65
CA CYS A 133 -7.40 -6.96 14.16
C CYS A 133 -7.93 -7.83 15.30
N HIS A 134 -7.19 -7.95 16.40
CA HIS A 134 -7.62 -8.71 17.57
C HIS A 134 -8.88 -8.14 18.24
N HIS A 135 -9.07 -6.81 18.19
CA HIS A 135 -10.25 -6.17 18.75
C HIS A 135 -11.52 -6.41 17.90
N LEU A 136 -11.36 -6.60 16.59
CA LEU A 136 -12.48 -6.73 15.63
C LEU A 136 -12.81 -8.19 15.27
N SER A 137 -11.98 -9.15 15.70
CA SER A 137 -12.20 -10.59 15.53
C SER A 137 -13.07 -11.17 16.64
#